data_AF-A0AAT9L5C3-F1
#
_entry.id   AF-A0AAT9L5C3-F1
#
_cell.length_a   1.000
_cell.length_b   1.000
_cell.length_c   1.000
_cell.angle_alpha   90.00
_cell.angle_beta   90.00
_cell.angle_gamma   90.00
#
_symmetry.space_group_name_H-M   'P 1'
#
loop_
_entity.id
_entity.type
_entity.pdbx_description
1 polymer ?
#
loop_
_entity_poly.entity_id
_entity_poly.type
_entity_poly.pdbx_seq_one_letter_code
_entity_poly.pdbx_strand_id
1 'polypeptide(L)'
;MVAKDEAVTRAAEFLKEVAYLDRSESVVMLPETAIEFTYGWTVRFDFKEHIETGDFAQAPFSAVVVVPRDGSAAHFAPTFPPTEEYMALQASGNWPPRKG
;
A
#
# COMPACT_ATOMS: atom_id res chain seq x y z
N MET A 1 16.61 8.00 0.00
CA MET A 1 15.45 8.45 -0.80
C MET A 1 15.00 7.25 -1.61
N VAL A 2 13.81 6.71 -1.35
CA VAL A 2 13.28 5.57 -2.11
C VAL A 2 12.69 6.12 -3.41
N ALA A 3 13.17 5.62 -4.55
CA ALA A 3 12.64 5.99 -5.85
C ALA A 3 11.24 5.37 -6.07
N LYS A 4 10.43 5.96 -6.95
CA LYS A 4 9.08 5.46 -7.27
C LYS A 4 9.10 3.97 -7.67
N ASP A 5 10.00 3.57 -8.56
CA ASP A 5 10.07 2.19 -9.05
C ASP A 5 10.47 1.22 -7.94
N GLU A 6 11.39 1.63 -7.07
CA GLU A 6 11.78 0.87 -5.88
C GLU A 6 10.61 0.71 -4.91
N ALA A 7 9.80 1.76 -4.72
CA ALA A 7 8.60 1.67 -3.90
C ALA A 7 7.57 0.69 -4.49
N VAL A 8 7.36 0.72 -5.80
CA VAL A 8 6.47 -0.23 -6.49
C VAL A 8 6.96 -1.67 -6.32
N THR A 9 8.25 -1.92 -6.49
CA THR A 9 8.84 -3.25 -6.28
C THR A 9 8.64 -3.74 -4.84
N ARG A 10 8.97 -2.90 -3.84
CA ARG A 10 8.81 -3.27 -2.42
C ARG A 10 7.34 -3.50 -2.03
N ALA A 11 6.42 -2.74 -2.62
CA ALA A 11 4.98 -2.97 -2.44
C ALA A 11 4.54 -4.31 -3.05
N ALA A 12 5.04 -4.65 -4.24
CA ALA A 12 4.75 -5.92 -4.90
C ALA A 12 5.30 -7.11 -4.10
N GLU A 13 6.52 -7.02 -3.59
CA GLU A 13 7.14 -8.04 -2.73
C GLU A 13 6.29 -8.27 -1.48
N PHE A 14 5.89 -7.21 -0.77
CA PHE A 14 5.00 -7.34 0.38
C PHE A 14 3.68 -8.05 0.03
N LEU A 15 3.06 -7.68 -1.09
CA LEU A 15 1.79 -8.31 -1.49
C LEU A 15 1.98 -9.78 -1.86
N LYS A 16 3.02 -10.13 -2.61
CA LYS A 16 3.23 -11.48 -3.14
C LYS A 16 3.80 -12.46 -2.12
N GLU A 17 4.59 -11.96 -1.17
CA GLU A 17 5.32 -12.82 -0.23
C GLU A 17 4.67 -12.84 1.16
N VAL A 18 3.92 -11.80 1.52
CA VAL A 18 3.37 -11.64 2.88
C VAL A 18 1.84 -11.61 2.86
N ALA A 19 1.23 -10.69 2.11
CA ALA A 19 -0.21 -10.45 2.24
C ALA A 19 -1.09 -11.45 1.46
N TYR A 20 -0.63 -11.89 0.28
CA TYR A 20 -1.39 -12.70 -0.68
C TYR A 20 -0.52 -13.78 -1.34
N LEU A 21 0.15 -14.59 -0.52
CA LEU A 21 1.04 -15.66 -1.00
C LEU A 21 0.31 -16.66 -1.91
N ASP A 22 -0.94 -16.97 -1.61
CA ASP A 22 -1.82 -17.86 -2.36
C ASP A 22 -2.35 -17.24 -3.67
N ARG A 23 -2.25 -15.91 -3.81
CA ARG A 23 -2.72 -15.15 -4.97
C ARG A 23 -1.63 -14.26 -5.58
N SER A 24 -0.36 -14.62 -5.38
CA SER A 24 0.79 -13.81 -5.79
C SER A 24 0.80 -13.50 -7.30
N GLU A 25 0.38 -14.46 -8.13
CA GLU A 25 0.24 -14.31 -9.59
C GLU A 25 -0.93 -13.42 -10.02
N SER A 26 -1.90 -13.16 -9.12
CA SER A 26 -3.04 -12.28 -9.39
C SER A 26 -2.74 -10.81 -9.05
N VAL A 27 -1.71 -10.54 -8.26
CA VAL A 27 -1.36 -9.16 -7.86
C VAL A 27 -0.91 -8.33 -9.07
N VAL A 28 -1.66 -7.29 -9.38
CA VAL A 28 -1.34 -6.27 -10.40
C VAL A 28 -1.07 -4.94 -9.71
N MET A 29 0.19 -4.48 -9.75
CA MET A 29 0.54 -3.14 -9.25
C MET A 29 0.02 -2.06 -10.20
N LEU A 30 -0.31 -0.89 -9.64
CA LEU A 30 -0.77 0.29 -10.37
C LEU A 30 0.22 1.46 -10.15
N PRO A 31 1.40 1.48 -10.80
CA PRO A 31 2.47 2.44 -10.51
C PRO A 31 2.07 3.90 -10.70
N GLU A 32 1.15 4.19 -11.60
CA GLU A 32 0.59 5.52 -11.86
C GLU A 32 -0.15 6.11 -10.65
N THR A 33 -0.63 5.27 -9.74
CA THR A 33 -1.27 5.69 -8.48
C THR A 33 -0.28 5.99 -7.37
N ALA A 34 1.03 5.87 -7.64
CA ALA A 34 2.06 6.13 -6.66
C ALA A 34 2.09 7.61 -6.26
N ILE A 35 1.85 7.90 -4.98
CA ILE A 35 1.89 9.25 -4.42
C ILE A 35 3.04 9.31 -3.40
N GLU A 36 3.84 10.36 -3.52
CA GLU A 36 4.97 10.62 -2.64
C GLU A 36 4.54 11.44 -1.42
N PHE A 37 4.87 10.96 -0.22
CA PHE A 37 4.68 11.66 1.05
C PHE A 37 6.00 11.79 1.80
N THR A 38 6.03 12.62 2.84
CA THR A 38 7.19 12.76 3.73
C THR A 38 7.59 11.44 4.38
N TYR A 39 6.61 10.66 4.86
CA TYR A 39 6.85 9.37 5.51
C TYR A 39 7.30 8.26 4.54
N GLY A 40 6.77 8.27 3.32
CA GLY A 40 6.76 7.08 2.46
C GLY A 40 6.17 7.35 1.09
N TRP A 41 6.08 6.30 0.31
CA TRP A 41 5.20 6.23 -0.86
C TRP A 41 3.90 5.51 -0.49
N THR A 42 2.82 5.85 -1.18
CA THR A 42 1.64 4.99 -1.24
C THR A 42 1.50 4.49 -2.67
N VAL A 43 1.19 3.22 -2.87
CA VAL A 43 0.97 2.63 -4.19
C VAL A 43 -0.28 1.74 -4.12
N ARG A 44 -1.12 1.79 -5.15
CA ARG A 44 -2.27 0.89 -5.25
C ARG A 44 -1.94 -0.37 -6.03
N PHE A 45 -2.74 -1.39 -5.78
CA PHE A 45 -2.77 -2.61 -6.55
C PHE A 45 -4.22 -3.03 -6.77
N ASP A 46 -4.41 -4.00 -7.66
CA ASP A 46 -5.66 -4.72 -7.84
C ASP A 46 -5.36 -6.20 -8.12
N PHE A 47 -6.41 -7.00 -8.17
CA PHE A 47 -6.33 -8.39 -8.60
C PHE A 47 -6.70 -8.54 -10.07
N LYS A 48 -5.97 -9.41 -10.77
CA LYS A 48 -6.21 -9.71 -12.18
C LYS A 48 -7.67 -10.10 -12.43
N GLU A 49 -8.26 -10.93 -11.56
CA GLU A 49 -9.65 -11.37 -11.70
C GLU A 49 -10.63 -10.19 -11.61
N HIS A 50 -10.39 -9.22 -10.71
CA HIS A 50 -11.25 -8.04 -10.60
C HIS A 50 -11.15 -7.15 -11.84
N ILE A 51 -9.94 -6.92 -12.35
CA ILE A 51 -9.73 -6.14 -13.57
C ILE A 51 -10.44 -6.77 -14.78
N GLU A 52 -10.32 -8.09 -14.93
CA GLU A 52 -10.87 -8.81 -16.09
C GLU A 52 -12.39 -8.95 -16.05
N THR A 53 -12.98 -9.10 -14.85
CA THR A 53 -14.41 -9.42 -14.70
C THR A 53 -15.27 -8.24 -14.25
N GLY A 54 -14.68 -7.24 -13.59
CA GLY A 54 -15.40 -6.18 -12.90
C GLY A 54 -16.18 -6.64 -11.66
N ASP A 55 -15.97 -7.88 -11.19
CA ASP A 55 -16.63 -8.39 -9.99
C ASP A 55 -16.00 -7.80 -8.72
N PHE A 56 -16.75 -6.95 -8.01
CA PHE A 56 -16.31 -6.34 -6.76
C PHE A 56 -15.99 -7.35 -5.66
N ALA A 57 -16.51 -8.58 -5.71
CA ALA A 57 -16.13 -9.63 -4.76
C ALA A 57 -14.67 -10.09 -4.94
N GLN A 58 -14.08 -9.84 -6.11
CA GLN A 58 -12.66 -10.13 -6.40
C GLN A 58 -11.72 -8.97 -6.06
N ALA A 59 -12.24 -7.78 -5.74
CA ALA A 59 -11.44 -6.60 -5.45
C ALA A 59 -10.69 -6.75 -4.11
N PRO A 60 -9.50 -6.14 -3.96
CA PRO A 60 -8.82 -6.12 -2.68
C PRO A 60 -9.60 -5.31 -1.64
N PHE A 61 -9.70 -5.82 -0.41
CA PHE A 61 -10.36 -5.12 0.69
C PHE A 61 -9.68 -3.79 1.03
N SER A 62 -8.34 -3.79 1.10
CA SER A 62 -7.53 -2.58 1.16
C SER A 62 -6.60 -2.55 -0.04
N ALA A 63 -6.77 -1.56 -0.89
CA ALA A 63 -6.03 -1.43 -2.14
C ALA A 63 -4.78 -0.56 -2.02
N VAL A 64 -4.44 -0.04 -0.84
CA VAL A 64 -3.36 0.94 -0.65
C VAL A 64 -2.23 0.34 0.19
N VAL A 65 -1.06 0.22 -0.42
CA VAL A 65 0.18 -0.20 0.24
C VAL A 65 1.02 1.03 0.54
N VAL A 66 1.57 1.08 1.74
CA VAL A 66 2.48 2.10 2.24
C VAL A 66 3.89 1.53 2.21
N VAL A 67 4.83 2.29 1.65
CA VAL A 67 6.25 1.94 1.56
C VAL A 67 7.06 3.02 2.27
N PRO A 68 7.49 2.78 3.51
CA PRO A 68 8.29 3.74 4.27
C PRO A 68 9.65 4.04 3.61
N ARG A 69 10.04 5.32 3.65
CA ARG A 69 11.34 5.76 3.10
C ARG A 69 12.54 5.33 3.94
N ASP A 70 12.33 5.00 5.21
CA ASP A 70 13.37 4.59 6.16
C ASP A 70 13.79 3.12 6.00
N GLY A 71 13.20 2.40 5.04
CA GLY A 71 13.49 0.99 4.79
C GLY A 71 12.69 0.02 5.66
N SER A 72 11.85 0.51 6.58
CA SER A 72 10.92 -0.36 7.31
C SER A 72 9.91 -1.04 6.38
N ALA A 73 9.31 -2.12 6.86
CA ALA A 73 8.49 -3.01 6.04
C ALA A 73 7.28 -2.29 5.42
N ALA A 74 7.00 -2.61 4.16
CA ALA A 74 5.76 -2.19 3.53
C ALA A 74 4.56 -2.85 4.22
N HIS A 75 3.43 -2.15 4.23
CA HIS A 75 2.22 -2.56 4.94
C HIS A 75 0.98 -1.92 4.32
N PHE A 76 -0.20 -2.44 4.63
CA PHE A 76 -1.44 -1.77 4.24
C PHE A 76 -1.64 -0.47 5.00
N ALA A 77 -2.15 0.55 4.33
CA ALA A 77 -2.73 1.69 5.03
C ALA A 77 -3.90 1.20 5.91
N PRO A 78 -4.10 1.79 7.11
CA PRO A 78 -5.29 1.51 7.90
C PRO A 78 -6.55 1.94 7.13
N THR A 79 -7.68 1.30 7.42
CA THR A 79 -8.98 1.68 6.83
C THR A 79 -9.52 3.00 7.39
N PHE A 80 -9.05 3.41 8.57
CA PHE A 80 -9.31 4.71 9.18
C PHE A 80 -8.10 5.12 10.03
N PRO A 81 -7.60 6.37 9.96
CA PRO A 81 -8.10 7.52 9.19
C PRO A 81 -7.80 7.43 7.69
N PRO A 82 -8.25 8.39 6.84
CA PRO A 82 -7.86 8.45 5.43
C PRO A 82 -6.35 8.37 5.25
N THR A 83 -5.90 7.80 4.12
CA THR A 83 -4.49 7.54 3.86
C THR A 83 -3.62 8.79 4.03
N GLU A 84 -4.03 9.96 3.52
CA GLU A 84 -3.26 11.20 3.64
C GLU A 84 -3.04 11.61 5.10
N GLU A 85 -4.09 11.49 5.94
CA GLU A 85 -4.02 11.79 7.36
C GLU A 85 -3.12 10.79 8.09
N TYR A 86 -3.25 9.50 7.76
CA TYR A 86 -2.35 8.47 8.28
C TYR A 86 -0.88 8.76 7.95
N MET A 87 -0.58 9.13 6.70
CA MET A 87 0.78 9.46 6.27
C MET A 87 1.32 10.70 7.00
N ALA A 88 0.48 11.71 7.27
CA ALA A 88 0.85 12.89 8.06
C ALA A 88 1.11 12.55 9.55
N LEU A 89 0.28 11.69 10.15
CA LEU A 89 0.49 11.22 11.52
C LEU A 89 1.77 10.40 11.66
N GLN A 90 2.08 9.54 10.70
CA GLN A 90 3.35 8.81 10.67
C GLN A 90 4.55 9.76 10.51
N ALA A 91 4.49 10.71 9.57
CA ALA A 91 5.57 11.68 9.37
C ALA A 91 5.83 12.56 10.60
N SER A 92 4.80 12.85 11.39
CA SER A 92 4.90 13.66 12.62
C SER A 92 5.20 12.85 13.88
N GLY A 93 5.26 11.51 13.79
CA GLY A 93 5.46 10.62 14.93
C GLY A 93 4.26 10.54 15.88
N ASN A 94 3.08 11.02 15.47
CA ASN A 94 1.86 11.03 16.26
C ASN A 94 0.97 9.81 16.00
N TRP A 95 1.47 8.82 15.25
CA TRP A 95 0.80 7.54 15.05
C TRP A 95 1.37 6.45 15.98
N PRO A 96 0.52 5.60 16.61
CA PRO A 96 -0.92 5.74 16.71
C PRO A 96 -1.31 6.91 17.65
N PRO A 97 -2.44 7.60 17.42
CA PRO A 97 -2.88 8.67 18.29
C PRO A 97 -3.06 8.14 19.72
N ARG A 98 -2.53 8.87 20.71
CA ARG A 98 -2.69 8.52 22.12
C ARG A 98 -4.19 8.43 22.44
N LYS A 99 -4.61 7.35 23.09
CA LYS A 99 -5.93 7.28 23.70
C LYS A 99 -6.02 8.43 24.72
N GLY A 100 -6.96 9.34 24.51
CA GLY A 100 -7.34 10.36 25.49
C GLY A 100 -7.96 9.73 26.73
#